data_AF-A0AAU7DEA0-F1
#
_entry.id   AF-A0AAU7DEA0-F1
#
_cell.length_a   1.000
_cell.length_b   1.000
_cell.length_c   1.000
_cell.angle_alpha   90.00
_cell.angle_beta   90.00
_cell.angle_gamma   90.00
#
_symmetry.space_group_name_H-M   'P 1'
#
loop_
_entity.id
_entity.type
_entity.pdbx_description
1 polymer ?
#
loop_
_entity_poly.entity_id
_entity_poly.type
_entity_poly.pdbx_seq_one_letter_code
_entity_poly.pdbx_strand_id
1 'polypeptide(L)'
;MNASKFRASAKEQIPPEGLTAPLAALWWDAKGEWAQAHALVDELETAEGMAVHAYLHRKEGSLSNADYWYQRAGRNFYRPSLEDEWAALVTGLSGS
;
A
#
# COMPACT_ATOMS: atom_id res chain seq x y z
N MET A 1 6.50 -13.11 -0.55
CA MET A 1 5.96 -13.13 -1.94
C MET A 1 6.57 -11.97 -2.72
N ASN A 2 6.98 -12.12 -3.98
CA ASN A 2 7.49 -10.97 -4.76
C ASN A 2 6.34 -10.16 -5.38
N ALA A 3 6.61 -8.89 -5.71
CA ALA A 3 5.61 -7.95 -6.21
C ALA A 3 4.88 -8.44 -7.48
N SER A 4 5.58 -9.10 -8.41
CA SER A 4 4.96 -9.64 -9.64
C SER A 4 3.92 -10.73 -9.34
N LYS A 5 4.24 -11.67 -8.43
CA LYS A 5 3.29 -12.72 -8.01
C LYS A 5 2.12 -12.12 -7.24
N PHE A 6 2.37 -11.11 -6.41
CA PHE A 6 1.33 -10.38 -5.69
C PHE A 6 0.37 -9.67 -6.65
N ARG A 7 0.89 -8.96 -7.66
CA ARG A 7 0.08 -8.29 -8.69
C ARG A 7 -0.74 -9.31 -9.50
N ALA A 8 -0.18 -10.49 -9.78
CA ALA A 8 -0.91 -11.53 -10.50
C ALA A 8 -2.13 -12.05 -9.73
N SER A 9 -2.08 -12.10 -8.39
CA SER A 9 -3.24 -12.54 -7.57
C SER A 9 -4.37 -11.52 -7.57
N ALA A 10 -4.14 -10.27 -7.98
CA ALA A 10 -5.17 -9.23 -8.11
C ALA A 10 -6.21 -9.53 -9.22
N LYS A 11 -6.02 -10.62 -9.97
CA LYS A 11 -7.03 -11.15 -10.90
C LYS A 11 -8.20 -11.83 -10.19
N GLU A 12 -7.99 -12.29 -8.94
CA GLU A 12 -9.04 -12.91 -8.14
C GLU A 12 -10.08 -11.88 -7.66
N GLN A 13 -11.25 -12.36 -7.22
CA GLN A 13 -12.34 -11.47 -6.78
C GLN A 13 -12.09 -10.85 -5.39
N ILE A 14 -11.40 -11.59 -4.52
CA ILE A 14 -11.08 -11.16 -3.15
C ILE A 14 -9.59 -11.36 -2.86
N PRO A 15 -9.01 -10.59 -1.91
CA PRO A 15 -7.62 -10.76 -1.52
C PRO A 15 -7.39 -12.18 -0.98
N PRO A 16 -6.20 -12.77 -1.19
CA PRO A 16 -5.81 -14.03 -0.54
C PRO A 16 -6.03 -13.98 0.98
N GLU A 17 -6.47 -15.11 1.55
CA GLU A 17 -6.62 -15.24 3.00
C GLU A 17 -5.28 -15.00 3.72
N GLY A 18 -5.35 -14.41 4.91
CA GLY A 18 -4.17 -14.17 5.76
C GLY A 18 -3.33 -12.94 5.39
N LEU A 19 -3.73 -12.13 4.38
CA LEU A 19 -3.12 -10.83 4.18
C LEU A 19 -3.40 -9.90 5.36
N THR A 20 -2.38 -9.17 5.80
CA THR A 20 -2.53 -8.04 6.72
C THR A 20 -3.30 -6.91 6.02
N ALA A 21 -3.93 -6.02 6.79
CA ALA A 21 -4.67 -4.89 6.22
C ALA A 21 -3.84 -4.02 5.24
N PRO A 22 -2.56 -3.66 5.52
CA PRO A 22 -1.73 -2.94 4.56
C PRO A 22 -1.47 -3.71 3.24
N LEU A 23 -1.27 -5.03 3.30
CA LEU A 23 -1.12 -5.85 2.09
C LEU A 23 -2.44 -5.94 1.32
N ALA A 24 -3.55 -6.16 2.01
CA ALA A 24 -4.87 -6.18 1.39
C ALA A 24 -5.19 -4.83 0.71
N ALA A 25 -4.78 -3.70 1.30
CA ALA A 25 -4.90 -2.38 0.66
C ALA A 25 -4.10 -2.28 -0.64
N LEU A 26 -2.82 -2.71 -0.65
CA LEU A 26 -2.00 -2.74 -1.86
C LEU A 26 -2.56 -3.70 -2.94
N TRP A 27 -3.28 -4.73 -2.53
CA TRP A 27 -3.96 -5.67 -3.43
C TRP A 27 -5.15 -5.02 -4.13
N TRP A 28 -6.01 -4.31 -3.38
CA TRP A 28 -7.11 -3.54 -3.96
C TRP A 28 -6.60 -2.39 -4.84
N ASP A 29 -5.51 -1.74 -4.43
CA ASP A 29 -4.85 -0.70 -5.23
C ASP A 29 -4.36 -1.24 -6.59
N ALA A 30 -3.84 -2.47 -6.63
CA ALA A 30 -3.43 -3.12 -7.86
C ALA A 30 -4.59 -3.44 -8.82
N LYS A 31 -5.83 -3.52 -8.29
CA LYS A 31 -7.06 -3.66 -9.08
C LYS A 31 -7.61 -2.32 -9.56
N GLY A 32 -7.05 -1.20 -9.09
CA GLY A 32 -7.59 0.13 -9.33
C GLY A 32 -8.72 0.53 -8.36
N GLU A 33 -8.99 -0.28 -7.34
CA GLU A 33 -10.06 -0.04 -6.36
C GLU A 33 -9.55 0.81 -5.19
N TRP A 34 -9.23 2.09 -5.49
CA TRP A 34 -8.62 3.00 -4.52
C TRP A 34 -9.46 3.16 -3.24
N ALA A 35 -10.79 3.28 -3.36
CA ALA A 35 -11.66 3.47 -2.19
C ALA A 35 -11.61 2.27 -1.22
N GLN A 36 -11.57 1.05 -1.76
CA GLN A 36 -11.41 -0.17 -0.95
C GLN A 36 -10.01 -0.25 -0.33
N ALA A 37 -8.98 0.12 -1.09
CA ALA A 37 -7.61 0.18 -0.59
C ALA A 37 -7.48 1.15 0.60
N HIS A 38 -7.99 2.38 0.42
CA HIS A 38 -7.91 3.44 1.42
C HIS A 38 -8.65 3.07 2.70
N ALA A 39 -9.88 2.56 2.60
CA ALA A 39 -10.69 2.18 3.76
C ALA A 39 -10.01 1.17 4.70
N LEU A 40 -9.13 0.31 4.18
CA LEU A 40 -8.41 -0.67 4.99
C LEU A 40 -7.28 -0.07 5.84
N VAL A 41 -6.78 1.11 5.49
CA VAL A 41 -5.64 1.76 6.15
C VAL A 41 -5.97 3.15 6.71
N ASP A 42 -7.21 3.63 6.51
CA ASP A 42 -7.68 4.97 6.90
C ASP A 42 -7.44 5.24 8.40
N GLU A 43 -7.86 4.30 9.26
CA GLU A 43 -7.71 4.39 10.72
C GLU A 43 -6.49 3.60 11.25
N LEU A 44 -5.65 3.04 10.37
CA LEU A 44 -4.57 2.12 10.77
C LEU A 44 -3.27 2.86 11.08
N GLU A 45 -3.09 3.25 12.34
CA GLU A 45 -1.93 4.02 12.81
C GLU A 45 -0.67 3.18 13.12
N THR A 46 -0.47 2.07 12.42
CA THR A 46 0.81 1.34 12.42
C THR A 46 1.78 1.97 11.43
N ALA A 47 3.10 1.78 11.60
CA ALA A 47 4.09 2.32 10.68
C ALA A 47 3.83 1.83 9.23
N GLU A 48 3.50 0.54 9.09
CA GLU A 48 3.16 -0.10 7.83
C GLU A 48 1.85 0.42 7.24
N GLY A 49 0.81 0.57 8.06
CA GLY A 49 -0.49 1.11 7.64
C GLY A 49 -0.38 2.54 7.15
N MET A 50 0.29 3.39 7.92
CA MET A 50 0.53 4.80 7.56
C MET A 50 1.40 4.93 6.31
N ALA A 51 2.37 4.03 6.08
CA ALA A 51 3.17 4.03 4.86
C ALA A 51 2.32 3.72 3.61
N VAL A 52 1.40 2.76 3.70
CA VAL A 52 0.47 2.45 2.61
C VAL A 52 -0.56 3.57 2.41
N HIS A 53 -1.08 4.15 3.50
CA HIS A 53 -1.97 5.30 3.46
C HIS A 53 -1.30 6.50 2.76
N ALA A 54 -0.05 6.79 3.10
CA ALA A 54 0.75 7.83 2.44
C ALA A 54 0.91 7.58 0.94
N TYR A 55 1.24 6.34 0.55
CA TYR A 55 1.35 5.94 -0.85
C TYR A 55 0.03 6.13 -1.62
N LEU A 56 -1.11 5.78 -1.03
CA LEU A 56 -2.42 5.94 -1.66
C LEU A 56 -2.77 7.42 -1.90
N HIS A 57 -2.48 8.31 -0.94
CA HIS A 57 -2.61 9.76 -1.12
C HIS A 57 -1.64 10.31 -2.18
N ARG A 58 -0.43 9.76 -2.23
CA ARG A 58 0.54 10.14 -3.27
C ARG A 58 0.02 9.78 -4.66
N LYS A 59 -0.57 8.59 -4.81
CA LYS A 59 -1.11 8.07 -6.08
C LYS A 59 -2.30 8.89 -6.60
N GLU A 60 -3.18 9.36 -5.72
CA GLU A 60 -4.31 10.24 -6.11
C GLU A 60 -3.89 11.70 -6.37
N GLY A 61 -2.66 12.09 -6.01
CA GLY A 61 -2.13 13.45 -6.19
C GLY A 61 -2.23 14.35 -4.95
N SER A 62 -2.65 13.83 -3.80
CA SER A 62 -2.72 14.55 -2.52
C SER A 62 -1.35 14.56 -1.82
N LEU A 63 -0.40 15.32 -2.39
CA LEU A 63 1.00 15.31 -1.95
C LEU A 63 1.21 15.80 -0.52
N SER A 64 0.45 16.80 -0.06
CA SER A 64 0.52 17.31 1.31
C SER A 64 0.07 16.27 2.32
N ASN A 65 -0.99 15.52 2.01
CA ASN A 65 -1.50 14.48 2.89
C ASN A 65 -0.60 13.24 2.88
N ALA A 66 -0.07 12.89 1.70
CA ALA A 66 0.96 11.87 1.59
C ALA A 66 2.17 12.19 2.48
N ASP A 67 2.68 13.43 2.43
CA ASP A 67 3.82 13.83 3.25
C ASP A 67 3.52 13.77 4.76
N TYR A 68 2.32 14.19 5.18
CA TYR A 68 1.86 14.04 6.57
C TYR A 68 1.95 12.58 7.04
N TRP A 69 1.42 11.64 6.25
CA TRP A 69 1.45 10.23 6.62
C TRP A 69 2.85 9.60 6.52
N TYR A 70 3.67 9.97 5.54
CA TYR A 70 5.07 9.51 5.49
C TYR A 70 5.88 9.97 6.69
N GLN A 71 5.64 11.18 7.19
CA GLN A 71 6.30 11.66 8.40
C GLN A 71 5.90 10.80 9.60
N ARG A 72 4.62 10.43 9.73
CA ARG A 72 4.14 9.55 10.80
C ARG A 72 4.62 8.11 10.68
N ALA A 73 4.77 7.60 9.46
CA ALA A 73 5.26 6.25 9.18
C ALA A 73 6.78 6.09 9.35
N GLY A 74 7.53 7.18 9.43
CA GLY A 74 8.97 7.20 9.21
C GLY A 74 9.26 7.13 7.70
N ARG A 75 9.84 8.19 7.15
CA ARG A 75 9.96 8.49 5.69
C ARG A 75 10.70 7.45 4.81
N ASN A 76 11.05 6.28 5.33
CA ASN A 76 11.85 5.25 4.68
C ASN A 76 11.13 4.51 3.55
N PHE A 77 9.81 4.72 3.39
CA PHE A 77 8.97 4.02 2.41
C PHE A 77 8.87 4.72 1.04
N TYR A 78 9.17 6.01 0.95
CA TYR A 78 9.08 6.77 -0.31
C TYR A 78 10.05 6.25 -1.38
N ARG A 79 9.61 6.20 -2.64
CA ARG A 79 10.46 5.93 -3.83
C ARG A 79 10.16 6.91 -4.96
N PRO A 80 11.12 7.14 -5.90
CA PRO A 80 10.93 8.08 -7.00
C PRO A 80 9.68 7.82 -7.85
N SER A 81 9.36 6.55 -8.15
CA SER A 81 8.15 6.18 -8.90
C SER A 81 7.10 5.52 -8.00
N LEU A 82 5.82 5.60 -8.40
CA LEU A 82 4.72 4.92 -7.71
C LEU A 82 4.84 3.39 -7.82
N GLU A 83 5.34 2.88 -8.94
CA GLU A 83 5.49 1.43 -9.14
C GLU A 83 6.59 0.86 -8.26
N ASP A 84 7.75 1.53 -8.19
CA ASP A 84 8.86 1.10 -7.32
C ASP A 84 8.45 1.14 -5.84
N GLU A 85 7.67 2.16 -5.46
CA GLU A 85 7.16 2.28 -4.10
C GLU A 85 6.17 1.16 -3.76
N TRP A 86 5.19 0.93 -4.64
CA TRP A 86 4.23 -0.16 -4.47
C TRP A 86 4.94 -1.51 -4.34
N ALA A 87 5.90 -1.79 -5.23
CA ALA A 87 6.66 -3.03 -5.22
C ALA A 87 7.51 -3.19 -3.95
N ALA A 88 8.12 -2.09 -3.47
CA ALA A 88 8.90 -2.08 -2.23
C ALA A 88 8.01 -2.32 -1.00
N LEU A 89 6.83 -1.68 -0.94
CA LEU A 89 5.84 -1.89 0.12
C LEU A 89 5.36 -3.35 0.14
N VAL A 90 4.94 -3.90 -1.00
CA VAL A 90 4.53 -5.31 -1.10
C VAL A 90 5.64 -6.24 -0.61
N THR A 91 6.87 -6.02 -1.06
CA THR A 91 8.02 -6.87 -0.71
C THR A 91 8.36 -6.78 0.78
N GLY A 92 8.42 -5.57 1.34
CA GLY A 92 8.76 -5.36 2.75
C GLY A 92 7.68 -5.87 3.72
N LEU A 93 6.41 -5.81 3.32
CA LEU A 93 5.29 -6.22 4.16
C LEU A 93 4.96 -7.71 4.07
N SER A 94 5.39 -8.40 3.00
CA SER A 94 5.13 -9.83 2.79
C SER A 94 5.98 -10.78 3.65
N GLY A 95 6.83 -10.24 4.54
CA GLY A 95 7.82 -11.01 5.29
C GLY A 95 9.01 -11.44 4.43
N SER A 96 10.22 -11.40 5.02
CA SER A 96 11.42 -12.04 4.49
C SER A 96 11.27 -13.56 4.44
#